data_AF-A0A6M0K6V1-F1
#
_entry.id   AF-A0A6M0K6V1-F1
#
_cell.length_a   1.000
_cell.length_b   1.000
_cell.length_c   1.000
_cell.angle_alpha   90.00
_cell.angle_beta   90.00
_cell.angle_gamma   90.00
#
_symmetry.space_group_name_H-M   'P 1'
#
loop_
_entity.id
_entity.type
_entity.pdbx_description
1 polymer ?
#
loop_
_entity_poly.entity_id
_entity_poly.type
_entity_poly.pdbx_seq_one_letter_code
_entity_poly.pdbx_strand_id
1 'polypeptide(L)'
;MGNDNFMYLILLIMLLVIIYLTWRVLGLKSKLEKTLKLQHEAIANKQPSVEAVNDLFFVSEEAKLIFVLLYVDNEERAKLLGITEEMYESIELAKSWKSKIIKVIHPDRCKHPQANEAMSKVNSIYARMKKYAE
;
A
#
# COMPACT_ATOMS: atom_id res chain seq x y z
N MET A 1 63.14 32.81 16.02
CA MET A 1 62.56 32.35 14.74
C MET A 1 62.35 30.83 14.75
N GLY A 2 61.56 30.30 15.69
CA GLY A 2 61.39 28.84 15.85
C GLY A 2 59.98 28.36 16.21
N ASN A 3 59.09 29.26 16.63
CA ASN A 3 57.74 28.90 17.05
C ASN A 3 56.72 28.94 15.90
N ASP A 4 56.90 29.83 14.93
CA ASP A 4 55.94 30.00 13.83
C ASP A 4 55.94 28.78 12.90
N ASN A 5 57.10 28.24 12.55
CA ASN A 5 57.21 27.00 11.76
C ASN A 5 56.59 25.78 12.46
N PHE A 6 56.67 25.71 13.78
CA PHE A 6 56.07 24.62 14.57
C PHE A 6 54.53 24.72 14.56
N MET A 7 53.99 25.93 14.67
CA MET A 7 52.55 26.18 14.55
C MET A 7 52.00 25.83 13.16
N TYR A 8 52.70 26.20 12.08
CA TYR A 8 52.30 25.83 10.72
C TYR A 8 52.34 24.31 10.49
N LEU A 9 53.31 23.62 11.09
CA LEU A 9 53.41 22.16 11.00
C LEU A 9 52.22 21.46 11.68
N ILE A 10 51.83 21.91 12.88
CA ILE A 10 50.66 21.38 13.59
C ILE A 10 49.38 21.64 12.81
N LEU A 11 49.21 22.85 12.26
CA LEU A 11 48.04 23.19 11.44
C LEU A 11 47.95 22.33 10.18
N LEU A 12 49.08 22.03 9.52
CA LEU A 12 49.12 21.16 8.36
C LEU A 12 48.70 19.72 8.70
N ILE A 13 49.19 19.18 9.82
CA ILE A 13 48.82 17.84 10.29
C ILE A 13 47.32 17.79 10.60
N MET A 14 46.79 18.80 11.29
CA MET A 14 45.36 18.91 11.59
C MET A 14 44.51 18.95 10.32
N LEU A 15 44.94 19.68 9.30
CA LEU A 15 44.22 19.79 8.03
C LEU A 15 44.23 18.46 7.26
N LEU A 16 45.35 17.74 7.24
CA LEU A 16 45.44 16.41 6.64
C LEU A 16 44.54 15.39 7.36
N VAL A 17 44.44 15.46 8.69
CA VAL A 17 43.52 14.62 9.48
C VAL A 17 42.07 14.93 9.14
N ILE A 18 41.69 16.21 9.02
CA ILE A 18 40.32 16.61 8.63
C ILE A 18 39.99 16.10 7.22
N ILE A 19 40.91 16.21 6.27
CA ILE A 19 40.72 15.68 4.91
C ILE A 19 40.56 14.16 4.95
N TYR A 20 41.37 13.45 5.72
CA TYR A 20 41.26 12.01 5.85
C TYR A 20 39.92 11.57 6.48
N LEU A 21 39.49 12.25 7.53
CA LEU A 21 38.21 11.96 8.20
C LEU A 21 37.02 12.23 7.29
N THR A 22 37.03 13.31 6.51
CA THR A 22 35.96 13.63 5.56
C THR A 22 35.88 12.60 4.43
N TRP A 23 37.03 12.18 3.88
CA TRP A 23 37.08 11.11 2.86
C TRP A 23 36.56 9.77 3.40
N ARG A 24 36.91 9.43 4.66
CA ARG A 24 36.45 8.21 5.33
C ARG A 24 34.93 8.20 5.56
N VAL A 25 34.36 9.32 6.01
CA VAL A 25 32.90 9.45 6.24
C VAL A 25 32.12 9.34 4.92
N LEU A 26 32.62 9.94 3.84
CA LEU A 26 32.01 9.83 2.51
C LEU A 26 31.96 8.38 2.00
N GLY A 27 33.02 7.60 2.24
CA GLY A 27 33.08 6.19 1.87
C GLY A 27 32.01 5.34 2.57
N LEU A 28 31.77 5.58 3.86
CA LEU A 28 30.72 4.88 4.62
C LEU A 28 29.32 5.25 4.11
N LYS A 29 29.07 6.53 3.84
CA LYS A 29 27.78 7.02 3.34
C LYS A 29 27.40 6.34 2.02
N SER A 30 28.34 6.19 1.09
CA SER A 30 28.11 5.52 -0.19
C SER A 30 27.70 4.06 -0.04
N LYS A 31 28.35 3.32 0.87
CA LYS A 31 28.03 1.92 1.12
C LYS A 31 26.64 1.76 1.74
N LEU A 32 26.29 2.63 2.69
CA LEU A 32 24.98 2.66 3.32
C LEU A 32 23.86 2.95 2.30
N GLU A 33 24.04 3.95 1.45
CA GLU A 33 23.04 4.31 0.42
C GLU A 33 22.81 3.18 -0.59
N LYS A 34 23.86 2.46 -0.99
CA LYS A 34 23.73 1.30 -1.88
C LYS A 34 22.95 0.16 -1.21
N THR A 35 23.27 -0.16 0.05
CA THR A 35 22.52 -1.18 0.79
C THR A 35 21.08 -0.78 1.04
N LEU A 36 20.84 0.51 1.30
CA LEU A 36 19.51 1.06 1.51
C LEU A 36 18.68 0.89 0.23
N LYS A 37 19.20 1.29 -0.94
CA LYS A 37 18.52 1.15 -2.22
C LYS A 37 18.18 -0.29 -2.56
N LEU A 38 19.12 -1.23 -2.33
CA LEU A 38 18.91 -2.65 -2.62
C LEU A 38 17.83 -3.27 -1.72
N GLN A 39 17.75 -2.86 -0.45
CA GLN A 39 16.69 -3.28 0.46
C GLN A 39 15.33 -2.71 0.04
N HIS A 40 15.26 -1.43 -0.36
CA HIS A 40 14.00 -0.81 -0.82
C HIS A 40 13.49 -1.46 -2.11
N GLU A 41 14.38 -1.77 -3.05
CA GLU A 41 14.03 -2.48 -4.29
C GLU A 41 13.56 -3.92 -4.02
N ALA A 42 14.21 -4.64 -3.10
CA ALA A 42 13.78 -5.97 -2.70
C ALA A 42 12.40 -5.99 -2.00
N ILE A 43 12.08 -4.96 -1.22
CA ILE A 43 10.75 -4.81 -0.59
C ILE A 43 9.69 -4.44 -1.65
N ALA A 44 10.03 -3.55 -2.59
CA ALA A 44 9.13 -3.17 -3.68
C ALA A 44 8.83 -4.37 -4.62
N ASN A 45 9.83 -5.23 -4.87
CA ASN A 45 9.68 -6.41 -5.73
C ASN A 45 9.14 -7.64 -4.96
N LYS A 46 9.07 -7.56 -3.63
CA LYS A 46 8.38 -8.51 -2.75
C LYS A 46 7.02 -7.95 -2.35
N GLN A 47 6.26 -7.41 -3.31
CA GLN A 47 4.82 -7.40 -3.15
C GLN A 47 4.35 -8.83 -3.34
N PRO A 48 3.94 -9.56 -2.28
CA PRO A 48 3.17 -10.77 -2.51
C PRO A 48 1.94 -10.33 -3.31
N SER A 49 1.67 -11.00 -4.42
CA SER A 49 0.40 -10.83 -5.14
C SER A 49 -0.71 -10.86 -4.11
N VAL A 50 -1.51 -9.79 -4.02
CA VAL A 50 -2.55 -9.59 -3.00
C VAL A 50 -3.51 -10.79 -2.95
N GLU A 51 -3.62 -11.55 -4.04
CA GLU A 51 -4.33 -12.81 -4.16
C GLU A 51 -3.76 -13.93 -3.27
N ALA A 52 -2.44 -14.13 -3.23
CA ALA A 52 -1.79 -15.22 -2.49
C ALA A 52 -1.77 -15.02 -0.97
N VAL A 53 -1.81 -13.77 -0.50
CA VAL A 53 -1.95 -13.46 0.93
C VAL A 53 -3.39 -13.68 1.38
N ASN A 54 -4.36 -13.32 0.55
CA ASN A 54 -5.78 -13.36 0.91
C ASN A 54 -6.29 -14.75 1.29
N ASP A 55 -5.76 -15.82 0.67
CA ASP A 55 -6.20 -17.19 0.95
C ASP A 55 -5.71 -17.72 2.31
N LEU A 56 -4.75 -17.05 2.96
CA LEU A 56 -4.19 -17.46 4.25
C LEU A 56 -4.90 -16.81 5.46
N PHE A 57 -5.56 -15.67 5.28
CA PHE A 57 -6.13 -14.88 6.39
C PHE A 57 -7.66 -14.97 6.50
N PHE A 58 -8.37 -15.29 5.42
CA PHE A 58 -9.83 -15.35 5.42
C PHE A 58 -10.32 -16.79 5.38
N VAL A 59 -11.31 -17.10 6.22
CA VAL A 59 -11.94 -18.43 6.31
C VAL A 59 -12.73 -18.77 5.03
N SER A 60 -13.26 -17.75 4.35
CA SER A 60 -13.99 -17.90 3.09
C SER A 60 -13.94 -16.60 2.27
N GLU A 61 -14.19 -16.74 0.97
CA GLU A 61 -14.33 -15.59 0.05
C GLU A 61 -15.48 -14.66 0.45
N GLU A 62 -16.54 -15.21 1.05
CA GLU A 62 -17.68 -14.46 1.58
C GLU A 62 -17.26 -13.54 2.73
N ALA A 63 -16.48 -14.07 3.68
CA ALA A 63 -15.97 -13.31 4.82
C ALA A 63 -15.01 -12.19 4.35
N LYS A 64 -14.22 -12.46 3.31
CA LYS A 64 -13.38 -11.46 2.65
C LYS A 64 -14.19 -10.33 2.05
N LEU A 65 -15.23 -10.64 1.27
CA LEU A 65 -16.09 -9.62 0.67
C LEU A 65 -16.81 -8.77 1.72
N ILE A 66 -17.30 -9.39 2.80
CA ILE A 66 -17.91 -8.69 3.93
C ILE A 66 -16.90 -7.76 4.58
N PHE A 67 -15.68 -8.24 4.82
CA PHE A 67 -14.61 -7.42 5.39
C PHE A 67 -14.29 -6.21 4.51
N VAL A 68 -14.11 -6.42 3.21
CA VAL A 68 -13.83 -5.36 2.24
C VAL A 68 -14.98 -4.34 2.17
N LEU A 69 -16.23 -4.79 2.26
CA LEU A 69 -17.39 -3.90 2.22
C LEU A 69 -17.50 -3.00 3.45
N LEU A 70 -17.18 -3.53 4.64
CA LEU A 70 -17.43 -2.85 5.91
C LEU A 70 -16.22 -2.05 6.41
N TYR A 71 -15.01 -2.59 6.27
CA TYR A 71 -13.82 -2.07 6.95
C TYR A 71 -12.81 -1.39 6.02
N VAL A 72 -12.93 -1.55 4.70
CA VAL A 72 -11.97 -0.96 3.74
C VAL A 72 -12.47 0.40 3.23
N ASP A 73 -11.54 1.34 3.16
CA ASP A 73 -11.73 2.72 2.69
C ASP A 73 -12.13 2.80 1.22
N ASN A 74 -12.79 3.89 0.83
CA ASN A 74 -13.54 4.00 -0.43
C ASN A 74 -12.73 3.66 -1.70
N GLU A 75 -11.48 4.15 -1.82
CA GLU A 75 -10.66 3.95 -3.02
C GLU A 75 -10.12 2.53 -3.12
N GLU A 76 -9.58 1.99 -2.02
CA GLU A 76 -9.08 0.61 -1.97
C GLU A 76 -10.21 -0.39 -2.10
N ARG A 77 -11.38 -0.09 -1.52
CA ARG A 77 -12.59 -0.91 -1.66
C ARG A 77 -13.05 -0.98 -3.11
N ALA A 78 -13.02 0.12 -3.85
CA ALA A 78 -13.38 0.10 -5.27
C ALA A 78 -12.44 -0.79 -6.08
N LYS A 79 -11.12 -0.71 -5.82
CA LYS A 79 -10.12 -1.59 -6.45
C LYS A 79 -10.35 -3.06 -6.12
N LEU A 80 -10.55 -3.38 -4.84
CA LEU A 80 -10.76 -4.77 -4.38
C LEU A 80 -12.09 -5.37 -4.85
N LEU A 81 -13.13 -4.55 -5.00
CA LEU A 81 -14.44 -4.98 -5.52
C LEU A 81 -14.55 -4.95 -7.05
N GLY A 82 -13.48 -4.53 -7.74
CA GLY A 82 -13.45 -4.40 -9.20
C GLY A 82 -14.46 -3.37 -9.73
N ILE A 83 -14.73 -2.31 -8.98
CA ILE A 83 -15.62 -1.22 -9.40
C ILE A 83 -14.84 -0.30 -10.34
N THR A 84 -15.24 -0.25 -11.61
CA THR A 84 -14.69 0.67 -12.61
C THR A 84 -15.56 1.91 -12.77
N GLU A 85 -14.98 2.97 -13.33
CA GLU A 85 -15.70 4.23 -13.61
C GLU A 85 -16.86 4.02 -14.59
N GLU A 86 -16.69 3.13 -15.57
CA GLU A 86 -17.72 2.72 -16.55
C GLU A 86 -19.03 2.24 -15.89
N MET A 87 -18.95 1.72 -14.66
CA MET A 87 -20.12 1.27 -13.92
C MET A 87 -20.96 2.43 -13.35
N TYR A 88 -20.40 3.64 -13.29
CA TYR A 88 -21.16 4.85 -12.97
C TYR A 88 -21.86 5.43 -14.19
N GLU A 89 -21.47 5.05 -15.40
CA GLU A 89 -22.09 5.47 -16.65
C GLU A 89 -23.18 4.47 -17.10
N SER A 90 -23.01 3.18 -16.80
CA SER A 90 -23.94 2.12 -17.18
C SER A 90 -24.64 1.46 -15.99
N ILE A 91 -25.95 1.70 -15.89
CA ILE A 91 -26.83 1.08 -14.88
C ILE A 91 -26.83 -0.45 -15.02
N GLU A 92 -26.69 -0.98 -16.24
CA GLU A 92 -26.66 -2.43 -16.48
C GLU A 92 -25.41 -3.09 -15.87
N LEU A 93 -24.25 -2.44 -16.03
CA LEU A 93 -23.00 -2.90 -15.42
C LEU A 93 -23.07 -2.84 -13.89
N ALA A 94 -23.61 -1.75 -13.33
CA ALA A 94 -23.83 -1.63 -11.89
C ALA A 94 -24.76 -2.72 -11.34
N LYS A 95 -25.83 -3.06 -12.08
CA LYS A 95 -26.78 -4.12 -11.70
C LYS A 95 -26.15 -5.51 -11.78
N SER A 96 -25.35 -5.76 -12.81
CA SER A 96 -24.59 -7.00 -12.98
C SER A 96 -23.61 -7.20 -11.83
N TRP A 97 -22.82 -6.18 -11.49
CA TRP A 97 -21.91 -6.21 -10.34
C TRP A 97 -22.65 -6.47 -9.03
N LYS A 98 -23.71 -5.71 -8.73
CA LYS A 98 -24.53 -5.93 -7.53
C LYS A 98 -25.01 -7.38 -7.46
N SER A 99 -25.49 -7.94 -8.57
CA SER A 99 -25.96 -9.33 -8.63
C SER A 99 -24.84 -10.34 -8.38
N LYS A 100 -23.63 -10.09 -8.86
CA LYS A 100 -22.45 -10.92 -8.58
C LYS A 100 -22.12 -10.94 -7.09
N ILE A 101 -22.04 -9.75 -6.46
CA ILE A 101 -21.73 -9.65 -5.03
C ILE A 101 -22.81 -10.32 -4.17
N ILE A 102 -24.09 -10.04 -4.46
CA ILE A 102 -25.22 -10.60 -3.71
C ILE A 102 -25.21 -12.13 -3.74
N LYS A 103 -24.89 -12.76 -4.88
CA LYS A 103 -24.82 -14.23 -4.98
C LYS A 103 -23.85 -14.85 -3.97
N VAL A 104 -22.81 -14.12 -3.58
CA VAL A 104 -21.78 -14.59 -2.64
C VAL A 104 -22.14 -14.22 -1.20
N ILE A 105 -22.57 -12.97 -0.95
CA ILE A 105 -22.83 -12.48 0.43
C ILE A 105 -24.29 -12.64 0.89
N HIS A 106 -25.15 -13.31 0.13
CA HIS A 106 -26.57 -13.42 0.46
C HIS A 106 -26.74 -14.06 1.85
N PRO A 107 -27.53 -13.47 2.78
CA PRO A 107 -27.66 -13.96 4.15
C PRO A 107 -28.25 -15.38 4.26
N ASP A 108 -28.94 -15.84 3.22
CA ASP A 108 -29.45 -17.23 3.12
C ASP A 108 -28.34 -18.26 2.86
N ARG A 109 -27.21 -17.83 2.26
CA ARG A 109 -26.05 -18.69 1.98
C ARG A 109 -24.92 -18.46 2.98
N CYS A 110 -24.65 -17.20 3.30
CA CYS A 110 -23.61 -16.79 4.21
C CYS A 110 -24.17 -16.67 5.63
N LYS A 111 -23.76 -17.57 6.54
CA LYS A 111 -24.16 -17.54 7.97
C LYS A 111 -23.44 -16.46 8.78
N HIS A 112 -22.73 -15.54 8.13
CA HIS A 112 -21.94 -14.52 8.80
C HIS A 112 -22.86 -13.46 9.43
N PRO A 113 -22.67 -13.09 10.71
CA PRO A 113 -23.57 -12.15 11.40
C PRO A 113 -23.63 -10.77 10.73
N GLN A 114 -22.57 -10.37 10.03
CA GLN A 114 -22.47 -9.10 9.32
C GLN A 114 -22.93 -9.14 7.85
N ALA A 115 -23.46 -10.27 7.36
CA ALA A 115 -23.92 -10.39 5.98
C ALA A 115 -25.03 -9.37 5.64
N ASN A 116 -25.94 -9.12 6.58
CA ASN A 116 -27.00 -8.11 6.42
C ASN A 116 -26.44 -6.68 6.31
N GLU A 117 -25.42 -6.36 7.10
CA GLU A 117 -24.77 -5.05 7.08
C GLU A 117 -24.01 -4.83 5.76
N ALA A 118 -23.26 -5.84 5.33
CA ALA A 118 -22.56 -5.83 4.05
C ALA A 118 -23.55 -5.68 2.87
N MET A 119 -24.69 -6.37 2.91
CA MET A 119 -25.76 -6.25 1.92
C MET A 119 -26.33 -4.83 1.84
N SER A 120 -26.57 -4.20 3.00
CA SER A 120 -26.99 -2.80 3.08
C SER A 120 -25.94 -1.88 2.44
N LYS A 121 -24.65 -2.15 2.70
CA LYS A 121 -23.56 -1.38 2.09
C LYS A 121 -23.52 -1.52 0.57
N VAL A 122 -23.66 -2.72 0.02
CA VAL A 122 -23.75 -2.95 -1.44
C VAL A 122 -24.91 -2.16 -2.04
N ASN A 123 -26.07 -2.17 -1.40
CA ASN A 123 -27.22 -1.37 -1.85
C ASN A 123 -26.93 0.12 -1.83
N SER A 124 -26.22 0.63 -0.81
CA SER A 124 -25.82 2.04 -0.74
C SER A 124 -24.86 2.43 -1.86
N ILE A 125 -23.91 1.55 -2.22
CA ILE A 125 -22.96 1.77 -3.32
C ILE A 125 -23.71 1.80 -4.65
N TYR A 126 -24.60 0.83 -4.88
CA TYR A 126 -25.43 0.79 -6.09
C TYR A 126 -26.36 2.01 -6.21
N ALA A 127 -26.96 2.47 -5.11
CA ALA A 127 -27.78 3.67 -5.11
C ALA A 127 -26.97 4.92 -5.49
N ARG A 128 -25.72 5.01 -5.02
CA ARG A 128 -24.79 6.07 -5.45
C ARG A 128 -24.50 5.95 -6.95
N MET A 129 -24.12 4.77 -7.44
CA MET A 129 -23.88 4.54 -8.89
C MET A 129 -25.07 5.00 -9.73
N LYS A 130 -26.28 4.59 -9.35
CA LYS A 130 -27.51 4.99 -10.03
C LYS A 130 -27.71 6.51 -10.06
N LYS A 131 -27.43 7.20 -8.97
CA LYS A 131 -27.55 8.67 -8.89
C LYS A 131 -26.60 9.41 -9.84
N TYR A 132 -25.43 8.86 -10.14
CA TYR A 132 -24.48 9.48 -11.07
C TYR A 132 -24.76 9.13 -12.54
N ALA A 133 -25.52 8.06 -12.79
CA ALA A 133 -25.93 7.64 -14.13
C ALA A 133 -27.21 8.34 -14.64
N GLU A 134 -27.93 9.06 -13.77
CA GLU A 134 -29.10 9.90 -14.08
C GLU A 134 -28.68 11.35 -14.38
#